data_AF-A0A652L5C5-F1
#
_entry.id   AF-A0A652L5C5-F1
#
_cell.length_a   1.000
_cell.length_b   1.000
_cell.length_c   1.000
_cell.angle_alpha   90.00
_cell.angle_beta   90.00
_cell.angle_gamma   90.00
#
_symmetry.space_group_name_H-M   'P 1'
#
loop_
_entity.id
_entity.type
_entity.pdbx_description
1 polymer ?
#
loop_
_entity_poly.entity_id
_entity_poly.type
_entity_poly.pdbx_seq_one_letter_code
_entity_poly.pdbx_strand_id
1 'polypeptide(L)' 'MSRDELMALPAAIDLDTGNRALGLGRSKGYELAKQGEYPCKVLRLGKAYRVVTADLLNLLGLAA' A
#
# COMPACT_ATOMS: atom_id res chain seq x y z
N MET A 1 -5.21 10.89 -4.76
CA MET A 1 -3.80 11.15 -4.42
C MET A 1 -3.11 11.66 -5.66
N SER A 2 -2.24 12.66 -5.54
CA SER A 2 -1.40 13.13 -6.64
C SER A 2 -0.11 12.33 -6.74
N ARG A 3 0.63 12.49 -7.85
CA ARG A 3 1.95 11.87 -8.04
C ARG A 3 2.96 12.35 -7.00
N ASP A 4 3.01 13.65 -6.74
CA ASP A 4 3.98 14.22 -5.79
C ASP A 4 3.71 13.72 -4.36
N GLU A 5 2.43 13.57 -3.98
CA GLU A 5 2.05 12.96 -2.71
C GLU A 5 2.56 11.52 -2.60
N LEU A 6 2.49 10.73 -3.69
CA LEU A 6 2.97 9.35 -3.71
C LEU A 6 4.50 9.28 -3.59
N MET A 7 5.23 10.18 -4.26
CA MET A 7 6.69 10.24 -4.21
C MET A 7 7.21 10.72 -2.84
N ALA A 8 6.42 11.48 -2.09
CA ALA A 8 6.76 11.96 -0.75
C ALA A 8 6.43 10.96 0.37
N LEU A 9 5.84 9.80 0.05
CA LEU A 9 5.49 8.80 1.06
C LEU A 9 6.75 8.23 1.75
N PRO A 10 6.68 7.91 3.06
CA PRO A 10 7.76 7.23 3.75
C PRO A 10 7.97 5.82 3.18
N ALA A 11 9.08 5.17 3.55
CA ALA A 11 9.44 3.84 3.04
C ALA A 11 8.36 2.75 3.24
N ALA A 12 7.53 2.90 4.27
CA ALA A 12 6.36 2.06 4.49
C ALA A 12 5.21 2.90 5.07
N ILE A 13 4.01 2.65 4.57
CA ILE A 13 2.77 3.36 4.93
C ILE A 13 1.77 2.41 5.57
N ASP A 14 0.76 2.92 6.26
CA ASP A 14 -0.38 2.08 6.68
C ASP A 14 -1.19 1.56 5.49
N LEU A 15 -1.97 0.52 5.75
CA LEU A 15 -2.79 -0.15 4.73
C LEU A 15 -3.90 0.76 4.17
N ASP A 16 -4.42 1.70 4.96
CA ASP A 16 -5.47 2.61 4.49
C ASP A 16 -4.94 3.60 3.45
N THR A 17 -3.73 4.11 3.67
CA THR A 17 -3.01 4.95 2.71
C THR A 17 -2.72 4.17 1.42
N GLY A 18 -2.28 2.90 1.54
CA GLY A 18 -2.09 2.03 0.37
C GLY A 18 -3.39 1.77 -0.39
N ASN A 19 -4.48 1.52 0.34
CA ASN A 19 -5.81 1.33 -0.25
C ASN A 19 -6.26 2.58 -1.01
N ARG A 20 -6.05 3.77 -0.44
CA ARG A 20 -6.37 5.04 -1.10
C ARG A 20 -5.58 5.23 -2.39
N ALA A 21 -4.31 4.86 -2.40
CA ALA A 21 -3.47 4.92 -3.60
C ALA A 21 -3.97 3.97 -4.71
N LEU A 22 -4.53 2.82 -4.33
CA LEU A 22 -5.00 1.78 -5.25
C LEU A 22 -6.49 1.84 -5.57
N GLY A 23 -7.24 2.81 -5.03
CA GLY A 23 -8.69 2.88 -5.18
C GLY A 23 -9.45 1.74 -4.48
N LEU A 24 -8.85 1.09 -3.50
CA LEU A 24 -9.47 0.01 -2.72
C LEU A 24 -10.26 0.58 -1.53
N GLY A 25 -11.42 -0.01 -1.25
CA GLY A 25 -12.12 0.21 0.01
C GLY A 25 -11.39 -0.45 1.18
N ARG A 26 -11.53 0.12 2.38
CA ARG A 26 -10.90 -0.39 3.62
C ARG A 26 -11.14 -1.88 3.82
N SER A 27 -12.41 -2.32 3.79
CA SER A 27 -12.74 -3.74 4.04
C SER A 27 -12.07 -4.68 3.05
N LYS A 28 -12.12 -4.37 1.74
CA LYS A 28 -11.50 -5.21 0.71
C LYS A 28 -9.98 -5.23 0.82
N GLY A 29 -9.36 -4.09 1.11
CA GLY A 29 -7.92 -4.01 1.31
C GLY A 29 -7.43 -4.86 2.48
N TYR A 30 -8.12 -4.80 3.63
CA TYR A 30 -7.80 -5.65 4.79
C TYR A 30 -8.08 -7.14 4.54
N GLU A 31 -9.13 -7.48 3.80
CA GLU A 31 -9.40 -8.86 3.39
C GLU A 31 -8.24 -9.43 2.56
N LEU A 32 -7.83 -8.72 1.50
CA LEU A 32 -6.71 -9.11 0.64
C LEU A 32 -5.40 -9.20 1.43
N ALA A 33 -5.11 -8.22 2.30
CA ALA A 33 -3.91 -8.26 3.15
C ALA A 33 -3.91 -9.45 4.12
N LYS A 34 -5.07 -9.84 4.65
CA LYS A 34 -5.21 -11.01 5.52
C LYS A 34 -5.03 -12.33 4.75
N GLN A 35 -5.45 -12.37 3.49
CA GLN A 35 -5.31 -13.54 2.60
C GLN A 35 -3.92 -13.64 1.95
N GLY A 36 -3.09 -12.59 2.06
CA GLY A 36 -1.81 -12.52 1.37
C GLY A 36 -1.93 -12.19 -0.12
N GLU A 37 -3.09 -11.70 -0.55
CA GLU A 37 -3.44 -11.37 -1.93
C GLU A 37 -3.43 -9.86 -2.19
N TYR A 38 -2.87 -9.07 -1.26
CA TYR A 38 -2.73 -7.65 -1.48
C TYR A 38 -1.80 -7.39 -2.66
N PRO A 39 -2.12 -6.45 -3.56
CA PRO A 39 -1.35 -6.24 -4.80
C PRO A 39 0.05 -5.64 -4.57
N CYS A 40 0.38 -5.29 -3.34
CA CYS A 40 1.70 -4.83 -2.94
C CYS A 40 2.23 -5.65 -1.76
N LYS A 41 3.54 -5.63 -1.55
CA LYS A 41 4.19 -6.23 -0.38
C LYS A 41 3.68 -5.59 0.91
N VAL A 42 3.03 -6.40 1.74
CA VAL A 42 2.56 -6.00 3.06
C VAL A 42 3.40 -6.67 4.14
N LEU A 43 3.95 -5.86 5.04
CA LEU A 43 4.58 -6.30 6.27
C LEU A 43 3.53 -6.38 7.38
N ARG A 44 3.50 -7.52 8.09
CA ARG A 44 2.64 -7.69 9.27
C ARG A 44 3.46 -7.45 10.54
N LEU A 45 3.30 -6.27 11.12
CA LEU A 45 3.99 -5.84 12.34
C LEU A 45 3.03 -5.98 13.53
N GLY A 46 2.91 -7.20 14.04
CA GLY A 46 1.91 -7.55 15.06
C GLY A 46 0.49 -7.47 14.51
N LYS A 47 -0.32 -6.54 15.05
CA LYS A 47 -1.69 -6.28 14.60
C LYS A 47 -1.78 -5.29 13.42
N ALA A 48 -0.69 -4.60 13.10
CA ALA A 48 -0.66 -3.58 12.06
C ALA A 48 -0.16 -4.16 10.73
N TYR A 49 -0.77 -3.69 9.64
CA TYR A 49 -0.28 -3.89 8.27
C TYR A 49 0.46 -2.65 7.80
N ARG A 50 1.61 -2.86 7.13
CA ARG A 50 2.38 -1.80 6.48
C ARG A 50 2.65 -2.16 5.04
N VAL A 51 2.26 -1.28 4.11
CA VAL A 51 2.53 -1.45 2.68
C VAL A 51 3.92 -0.89 2.39
N VAL A 52 4.75 -1.65 1.69
CA VAL A 52 6.08 -1.19 1.24
C VAL A 52 5.89 -0.22 0.08
N THR A 53 6.26 1.03 0.27
CA THR A 53 6.03 2.11 -0.70
C THR A 53 6.78 1.87 -2.01
N ALA A 54 7.98 1.28 -1.96
CA ALA A 54 8.73 0.95 -3.18
C ALA A 54 7.93 0.02 -4.10
N ASP A 55 7.25 -0.98 -3.54
CA ASP A 55 6.45 -1.93 -4.31
C ASP A 55 5.16 -1.29 -4.85
N LEU A 56 4.54 -0.41 -4.04
CA LEU A 56 3.43 0.42 -4.49
C LEU A 56 3.82 1.32 -5.67
N LEU A 57 4.97 1.98 -5.61
CA LEU A 57 5.46 2.83 -6.70
C LEU A 57 5.78 2.02 -7.96
N ASN A 58 6.39 0.83 -7.81
CA ASN A 58 6.60 -0.10 -8.92
C ASN A 58 5.27 -0.47 -9.59
N LEU A 59 4.27 -0.88 -8.80
CA LEU A 59 2.95 -1.28 -9.30
C LEU A 59 2.24 -0.14 -10.05
N LEU A 60 2.40 1.10 -9.57
CA LEU A 60 1.82 2.29 -10.19
C LEU A 60 2.62 2.82 -11.40
N GLY A 61 3.74 2.19 -11.75
CA GLY A 61 4.61 2.66 -12.84
C GLY A 61 5.34 3.97 -12.53
N LEU A 62 5.58 4.24 -11.25
CA LEU A 62 6.23 5.46 -10.74
C LEU A 62 7.65 5.22 -10.24
N ALA A 63 8.14 3.98 -10.28
CA ALA A 63 9.52 3.67 -9.96
C ALA A 63 10.47 4.17 -11.05
N ALA A 64 11.61 4.73 -10.62
CA ALA A 64 12.65 5.25 -11.49
C ALA A 64 13.53 4.14 -12.07
#